data_AF-A0A1F8ZXB2-F1
#
_entry.id   AF-A0A1F8ZXB2-F1
#
_cell.length_a   1.000
_cell.length_b   1.000
_cell.length_c   1.000
_cell.angle_alpha   90.00
_cell.angle_beta   90.00
_cell.angle_gamma   90.00
#
_symmetry.space_group_name_H-M   'P 1'
#
loop_
_entity.id
_entity.type
_entity.pdbx_description
1 polymer ?
#
loop_
_entity_poly.entity_id
_entity_poly.type
_entity_poly.pdbx_seq_one_letter_code
_entity_poly.pdbx_strand_id
1 'polypeptide(L)'
;MTGPNDLVLIYLENQPVFFARIENITPDIKPGWLRMKFLILQVPVSLGEWILLPEYIQGEEFTMRGKKIIIQKVEVPREESLPKPPKPEGKIVSILNRKSKK
;
A
#
# COMPACT_ATOMS: atom_id res chain seq x y z
N MET A 1 -2.43 2.62 -9.06
CA MET A 1 -1.04 2.70 -9.58
C MET A 1 -0.09 2.47 -8.42
N THR A 2 0.92 1.62 -8.60
CA THR A 2 1.96 1.35 -7.60
C THR A 2 3.05 2.41 -7.71
N GLY A 3 3.51 2.96 -6.58
CA GLY A 3 4.46 4.08 -6.55
C GLY A 3 5.32 4.12 -5.28
N PRO A 4 6.11 5.21 -5.07
CA PRO A 4 6.94 5.36 -3.89
C PRO A 4 6.13 5.22 -2.59
N ASN A 5 6.75 4.60 -1.59
CA ASN A 5 6.19 4.21 -0.29
C ASN A 5 5.12 3.10 -0.31
N ASP A 6 4.67 2.63 -1.48
CA ASP A 6 3.81 1.46 -1.53
C ASP A 6 4.56 0.21 -1.08
N LEU A 7 3.82 -0.66 -0.40
CA LEU A 7 4.27 -1.99 -0.04
C LEU A 7 3.90 -2.97 -1.16
N VAL A 8 4.84 -3.82 -1.54
CA VAL A 8 4.65 -4.87 -2.53
C VAL A 8 5.07 -6.22 -1.95
N LEU A 9 4.41 -7.28 -2.41
CA LEU A 9 4.76 -8.67 -2.17
C LEU A 9 5.35 -9.25 -3.46
N ILE A 10 6.54 -9.83 -3.35
CA ILE A 10 7.24 -10.47 -4.46
C ILE A 10 6.93 -11.95 -4.43
N TYR A 11 6.46 -12.47 -5.55
CA TYR A 11 6.32 -13.90 -5.81
C TYR A 11 7.46 -14.38 -6.70
N LEU A 12 7.97 -15.58 -6.42
CA LEU A 12 8.93 -16.30 -7.23
C LEU A 12 8.37 -17.69 -7.51
N GLU A 13 8.26 -18.09 -8.77
CA GLU A 13 7.64 -19.39 -9.13
C GLU A 13 6.28 -19.61 -8.46
N ASN A 14 5.44 -18.57 -8.48
CA ASN A 14 4.11 -18.54 -7.84
C ASN A 14 4.11 -18.72 -6.32
N GLN A 15 5.27 -18.65 -5.65
CA GLN A 15 5.38 -18.69 -4.19
C GLN A 15 5.71 -17.30 -3.64
N PRO A 16 4.99 -16.79 -2.62
CA PRO A 16 5.33 -15.53 -1.99
C PRO A 16 6.66 -15.65 -1.24
N VAL A 17 7.60 -14.74 -1.49
CA VAL A 17 8.96 -14.83 -0.92
C VAL A 17 9.23 -13.72 0.09
N PHE A 18 8.95 -12.46 -0.26
CA PHE A 18 9.22 -11.34 0.63
C PHE A 18 8.39 -10.09 0.30
N PHE A 19 8.22 -9.27 1.33
CA PHE A 19 7.73 -7.91 1.17
C PHE A 19 8.86 -6.94 0.86
N ALA A 20 8.55 -5.92 0.09
CA ALA A 20 9.41 -4.77 -0.10
C ALA A 20 8.61 -3.47 -0.12
N ARG A 21 9.21 -2.37 0.32
CA ARG A 21 8.67 -1.03 0.09
C ARG A 21 9.40 -0.38 -1.08
N ILE A 22 8.67 0.30 -1.95
CA ILE A 22 9.28 1.05 -3.04
C ILE A 22 9.85 2.36 -2.48
N GLU A 23 11.15 2.55 -2.58
CA GLU A 23 11.83 3.76 -2.11
C GLU A 23 11.90 4.83 -3.20
N ASN A 24 12.15 4.45 -4.46
CA ASN A 24 12.29 5.39 -5.56
C ASN A 24 11.97 4.74 -6.91
N ILE A 25 11.49 5.54 -7.86
CA ILE A 25 11.23 5.16 -9.25
C ILE A 25 11.78 6.27 -10.14
N THR A 26 12.77 5.97 -10.98
CA THR A 26 13.38 6.91 -11.91
C THR A 26 13.48 6.31 -13.31
N PRO A 27 13.47 7.10 -14.39
CA PRO A 27 13.79 6.60 -15.72
C PRO A 27 15.17 5.94 -15.75
N ASP A 28 15.29 4.78 -16.40
CA ASP A 28 16.59 4.17 -16.69
C ASP A 28 17.19 4.72 -18.01
N ILE A 29 18.47 4.46 -18.25
CA ILE A 29 19.16 4.81 -19.50
C ILE A 29 18.45 4.16 -20.71
N LYS A 30 17.83 2.98 -20.51
CA LYS A 30 17.00 2.34 -21.53
C LYS A 30 15.64 3.04 -21.66
N PRO A 31 15.29 3.58 -22.84
CA PRO A 31 14.00 4.25 -23.04
C PRO A 31 12.82 3.37 -22.66
N GLY A 32 11.91 3.91 -21.86
CA GLY A 32 10.70 3.22 -21.38
C GLY A 32 10.91 2.31 -20.17
N TRP A 33 12.15 2.09 -19.72
CA TRP A 33 12.43 1.31 -18.51
C TRP A 33 12.54 2.20 -17.28
N LEU A 34 12.23 1.63 -16.13
CA LEU A 34 12.28 2.25 -14.83
C LEU A 34 13.36 1.59 -14.00
N ARG A 35 14.21 2.39 -13.38
CA ARG A 35 15.08 1.99 -12.28
C ARG A 35 14.34 2.19 -10.98
N MET A 36 14.16 1.09 -10.25
CA MET A 36 13.39 1.05 -9.02
C MET A 36 14.25 0.62 -7.86
N LYS A 37 14.19 1.39 -6.77
CA LYS A 37 14.85 1.07 -5.50
C LYS A 37 13.82 0.52 -4.53
N PHE A 38 14.18 -0.59 -3.90
CA PHE A 38 13.34 -1.32 -2.96
C PHE A 38 14.04 -1.44 -1.61
N LEU A 39 13.28 -1.23 -0.53
CA LEU A 39 13.64 -1.66 0.81
C LEU A 39 13.04 -3.05 1.04
N ILE A 40 13.88 -4.08 1.05
CA ILE A 40 13.49 -5.48 1.24
C ILE A 40 13.31 -5.73 2.74
N LEU A 41 12.09 -6.10 3.11
CA LEU A 41 11.66 -6.27 4.50
C LEU A 41 11.85 -7.72 4.97
N GLN A 42 13.09 -8.19 4.92
CA GLN A 42 13.53 -9.46 5.50
C GLN A 42 14.48 -9.19 6.67
N VAL A 43 14.92 -10.24 7.37
CA VAL A 43 15.98 -10.15 8.39
C VAL A 43 17.25 -10.78 7.85
N PRO A 44 18.35 -10.02 7.67
CA PRO A 44 18.45 -8.57 7.86
C PRO A 44 17.75 -7.77 6.75
N VAL A 45 17.37 -6.53 7.07
CA VAL A 45 16.79 -5.60 6.09
C VAL A 45 17.87 -5.23 5.08
N SER A 46 17.50 -5.15 3.80
CA SER A 46 18.43 -4.82 2.73
C SER A 46 17.80 -3.91 1.68
N LEU A 47 18.65 -3.29 0.84
CA LEU A 47 18.22 -2.50 -0.31
C LEU A 47 18.48 -3.30 -1.60
N GLY A 48 17.50 -3.27 -2.50
CA GLY A 48 17.62 -3.81 -3.85
C GLY A 48 17.35 -2.74 -4.90
N GLU A 49 17.99 -2.83 -6.06
CA GLU A 49 17.73 -1.96 -7.21
C GLU A 49 17.50 -2.81 -8.46
N TRP A 50 16.32 -2.70 -9.06
CA TRP A 50 15.94 -3.45 -10.28
C TRP A 50 15.61 -2.49 -11.41
N ILE A 51 15.88 -2.91 -12.65
CA ILE A 51 15.49 -2.20 -13.87
C ILE A 51 14.32 -2.97 -14.47
N LEU A 52 13.14 -2.36 -14.48
CA LEU A 52 11.86 -3.00 -14.79
C LEU A 52 11.09 -2.19 -15.84
N LEU A 53 10.25 -2.87 -16.61
CA LEU A 53 9.24 -2.20 -17.41
C LEU A 53 8.06 -1.74 -16.52
N PRO A 54 7.35 -0.66 -16.88
CA PRO A 54 6.23 -0.14 -16.09
C PRO A 54 5.11 -1.14 -15.84
N GLU A 55 4.91 -2.11 -16.71
CA GLU A 55 3.84 -3.10 -16.59
C GLU A 55 4.14 -4.12 -15.47
N TYR A 56 5.42 -4.41 -15.20
CA TYR A 56 5.82 -5.41 -14.20
C TYR A 56 5.49 -5.00 -12.76
N ILE A 57 5.47 -3.69 -12.45
CA ILE A 57 5.07 -3.20 -11.12
C ILE A 57 3.55 -3.21 -10.92
N GLN A 58 2.79 -3.51 -11.97
CA GLN A 58 1.34 -3.62 -11.96
C GLN A 58 0.86 -5.07 -11.83
N GLY A 59 1.77 -6.02 -11.61
CA GLY A 59 1.45 -7.43 -11.39
C GLY A 59 1.65 -8.32 -12.61
N GLU A 60 2.15 -7.79 -13.73
CA GLU A 60 2.53 -8.63 -14.87
C GLU A 60 3.68 -9.58 -14.52
N GLU A 61 3.62 -10.80 -15.05
CA GLU A 61 4.67 -11.80 -14.89
C GLU A 61 5.88 -11.44 -15.75
N PHE A 62 7.08 -11.53 -15.17
CA PHE A 62 8.33 -11.43 -15.91
C PHE A 62 9.34 -12.47 -15.45
N THR A 63 10.41 -12.63 -16.21
CA THR A 63 11.47 -13.59 -15.89
C THR A 63 12.74 -12.87 -15.48
N MET A 64 13.30 -13.23 -14.33
CA MET A 64 14.64 -12.81 -13.92
C MET A 64 15.51 -14.03 -13.69
N ARG A 65 16.60 -14.16 -14.45
CA ARG A 65 17.53 -15.31 -14.41
C ARG A 65 16.82 -16.67 -14.56
N GLY A 66 15.84 -16.75 -15.46
CA GLY A 66 15.08 -17.97 -15.74
C GLY A 66 13.99 -18.30 -14.71
N LYS A 67 13.77 -17.44 -13.71
CA LYS A 67 12.69 -17.60 -12.73
C LYS A 67 11.56 -16.61 -12.95
N LYS A 68 10.32 -17.10 -12.86
CA LYS A 68 9.10 -16.29 -12.94
C LYS A 68 8.94 -15.43 -11.69
N ILE A 69 8.67 -14.15 -11.88
CA ILE A 69 8.48 -13.16 -10.82
C ILE A 69 7.19 -12.40 -11.08
N ILE A 70 6.44 -12.13 -10.01
CA ILE A 70 5.29 -11.23 -10.00
C ILE A 70 5.48 -10.24 -8.84
N ILE A 71 5.25 -8.95 -9.09
CA ILE A 71 5.25 -7.91 -8.05
C ILE A 71 3.81 -7.45 -7.83
N GLN A 72 3.26 -7.79 -6.67
CA GLN A 72 1.88 -7.46 -6.33
C GLN A 72 1.85 -6.36 -5.28
N LYS A 73 1.10 -5.28 -5.54
CA LYS A 73 0.85 -4.25 -4.52
C LYS A 73 0.05 -4.85 -3.35
N VAL A 74 0.50 -4.61 -2.13
CA VAL A 74 -0.22 -4.98 -0.92
C VAL A 74 -1.30 -3.94 -0.66
N GLU A 75 -2.53 -4.41 -0.48
CA GLU A 75 -3.67 -3.57 -0.09
C GLU A 75 -3.96 -3.74 1.40
N VAL A 76 -4.37 -2.64 2.03
CA VAL A 76 -4.80 -2.67 3.44
C VAL A 76 -6.12 -3.44 3.51
N PRO A 77 -6.23 -4.49 4.35
CA PRO A 77 -7.51 -5.17 4.57
C PRO A 77 -8.57 -4.17 5.01
N ARG A 78 -9.81 -4.35 4.53
CA ARG A 78 -10.92 -3.50 4.97
C ARG A 78 -11.16 -3.74 6.45
N GLU A 79 -11.14 -2.67 7.25
CA GLU A 79 -11.64 -2.73 8.62
C GLU A 79 -13.14 -3.04 8.55
N GLU A 80 -13.56 -4.13 9.19
CA GLU A 80 -14.98 -4.31 9.50
C GLU A 80 -15.38 -3.15 10.41
N SER A 81 -16.21 -2.24 9.89
CA SER A 81 -16.65 -1.10 10.67
C SER A 81 -17.35 -1.61 11.92
N LEU A 82 -16.77 -1.37 13.09
CA LEU A 82 -17.45 -1.56 14.37
C LEU A 82 -18.82 -0.86 14.27
N PRO A 83 -19.91 -1.47 14.78
CA PRO A 83 -21.23 -0.86 14.72
C PRO A 83 -21.14 0.55 15.33
N LYS A 84 -21.48 1.56 14.52
CA LYS A 84 -21.50 2.95 14.99
C LYS A 84 -22.41 3.02 16.22
N PRO A 85 -21.95 3.61 17.34
CA PRO A 85 -22.82 3.79 18.49
C PRO A 85 -24.06 4.56 18.07
N PRO A 86 -25.25 4.20 18.58
CA PRO A 86 -26.50 4.87 18.22
C PRO A 86 -26.35 6.36 18.46
N LYS A 87 -26.68 7.15 17.45
CA LYS A 87 -26.68 8.61 17.52
C LYS A 87 -27.65 9.00 18.64
N PRO A 88 -27.25 9.79 19.65
CA PRO A 88 -28.17 10.17 20.71
C PRO A 88 -29.28 11.06 20.11
N GLU A 89 -30.48 10.51 19.97
CA GLU A 89 -31.72 11.25 19.69
C GLU A 89 -32.20 11.96 20.96
N GLY A 90 -31.35 12.84 21.50
CA GLY A 90 -31.71 13.71 22.61
C GLY A 90 -31.81 15.14 22.11
N LYS A 91 -33.00 15.72 22.10
CA LYS A 91 -33.16 17.19 22.01
C LYS A 91 -32.42 17.80 23.19
N ILE A 92 -31.33 18.51 22.93
CA ILE A 92 -30.69 19.38 23.92
C ILE A 92 -31.68 20.52 24.21
N VAL A 93 -32.48 20.37 25.26
CA VAL A 93 -33.29 21.47 25.78
C VAL A 93 -32.38 22.31 26.67
N SER A 94 -31.97 23.47 26.18
CA SER A 94 -31.23 24.45 26.96
C SER A 94 -32.06 24.87 28.19
N ILE A 95 -31.52 24.60 29.38
CA ILE A 95 -32.14 24.92 30.68
C ILE A 95 -32.18 26.45 30.93
N LEU A 96 -31.56 27.27 30.06
CA LEU A 96 -31.39 28.71 30.23
C LEU A 96 -32.64 29.58 30.01
N ASN A 97 -33.83 29.01 29.80
CA ASN A 97 -35.04 29.83 29.58
C ASN A 97 -36.17 29.61 30.59
N ARG A 98 -35.84 29.24 31.83
CA ARG A 98 -36.79 29.36 32.94
C ARG A 98 -36.81 30.81 33.45
N LYS A 99 -37.30 31.73 32.61
CA LYS A 99 -37.57 33.10 33.07
C LYS A 99 -38.62 33.03 34.17
N SER A 100 -38.25 33.56 35.34
CA SER A 100 -39.16 33.81 36.45
C SER A 100 -40.34 34.64 35.96
N LYS A 101 -41.56 34.17 36.23
CA LYS A 101 -42.70 35.07 36.37
C LYS A 101 -43.24 34.89 37.77
N LYS A 102 -43.13 36.01 38.51
CA LYS A 102 -43.87 36.32 39.74
C LYS A 102 -45.37 36.08 39.54
#